data_AF-A0A928ER35-F1
#
_entry.id   AF-A0A928ER35-F1
#
_cell.length_a   1.000
_cell.length_b   1.000
_cell.length_c   1.000
_cell.angle_alpha   90.00
_cell.angle_beta   90.00
_cell.angle_gamma   90.00
#
_symmetry.space_group_name_H-M   'P 1'
#
loop_
_entity.id
_entity.type
_entity.pdbx_description
1 polymer ?
#
loop_
_entity_poly.entity_id
_entity_poly.type
_entity_poly.pdbx_seq_one_letter_code
_entity_poly.pdbx_strand_id
1 'polypeptide(L)'
;MNSSKTKIITLLFAMLLAMTVLFAAACNTSDPVSDESESTVGEETTSTPEETAAPEPVSLIPEGFDFRKTVSDYMRKMGLVEWKAKETADYSSEWDITKGLIYEGGKTYRGMPYANQQCGFEIFAAHLDENNVYIGSTVFDDCYGNTCTTSIKNAWYLVSNTINFRYAIDMFPYPDKDTGVLPLGNIPWGEYDGKNTSLSVKKKTDKTTVYEAYSLLQLGDAVVYYHDNNGHGRMVTGEVKTARNADGTINGDRSFVTLTDQTSHFIKNSDSPLPTHWNVDRKFSFADLYVGGYLPVTIKELQEGKAEEPAFKILNKPLAKTFTGSKTFRGTVESNFKIILATSTLTDDSGNVLFTHTATPEGMSYDMTELNSLFDLKTLGAGSYTFSVKATIGFGEFEVYSLTFEL
;
A
#
# COMPACT_ATOMS: atom_id res chain seq x y z
N MET A 1 36.29 6.60 -28.63
CA MET A 1 35.13 5.66 -28.70
C MET A 1 33.82 6.38 -28.34
N ASN A 2 33.37 7.39 -29.10
CA ASN A 2 32.13 8.14 -28.81
C ASN A 2 31.29 8.51 -30.05
N SER A 3 31.47 7.81 -31.18
CA SER A 3 30.79 8.13 -32.46
C SER A 3 29.65 7.18 -32.83
N SER A 4 29.55 5.98 -32.22
CA SER A 4 28.52 5.00 -32.59
C SER A 4 27.19 5.16 -31.84
N LYS A 5 27.16 5.78 -30.65
CA LYS A 5 25.94 5.92 -29.85
C LYS A 5 24.97 6.97 -30.40
N THR A 6 25.47 8.03 -31.04
CA THR A 6 24.61 9.10 -31.59
C THR A 6 23.86 8.66 -32.85
N LYS A 7 24.41 7.74 -33.66
CA LYS A 7 23.75 7.25 -34.88
C LYS A 7 22.58 6.29 -34.62
N ILE A 8 22.58 5.58 -33.48
CA ILE A 8 21.51 4.63 -33.13
C ILE A 8 20.26 5.38 -32.63
N ILE A 9 20.44 6.51 -31.93
CA ILE A 9 19.32 7.32 -31.42
C ILE A 9 18.59 8.05 -32.55
N THR A 10 19.30 8.50 -33.59
CA THR A 10 18.67 9.15 -34.76
C THR A 10 17.87 8.18 -35.63
N LEU A 11 18.27 6.89 -35.70
CA LEU A 11 17.52 5.87 -36.47
C LEU A 11 16.21 5.47 -35.77
N LEU A 12 16.21 5.41 -34.43
CA LEU A 12 15.03 5.07 -33.62
C LEU A 12 13.96 6.18 -33.65
N PHE A 13 14.35 7.46 -33.73
CA PHE A 13 13.42 8.57 -33.86
C PHE A 13 12.77 8.65 -35.27
N ALA A 14 13.49 8.26 -36.32
CA ALA A 14 12.94 8.24 -37.68
C ALA A 14 11.94 7.09 -37.90
N MET A 15 12.12 5.94 -37.23
CA MET A 15 11.16 4.82 -37.28
C MET A 15 9.87 5.10 -36.51
N LEU A 16 9.94 5.84 -35.39
CA LEU A 16 8.76 6.16 -34.58
C LEU A 16 7.86 7.20 -35.28
N LEU A 17 8.43 8.09 -36.09
CA LEU A 17 7.66 9.10 -36.85
C LEU A 17 6.97 8.54 -38.10
N ALA A 18 7.48 7.44 -38.67
CA ALA A 18 6.88 6.79 -39.84
C ALA A 18 5.65 5.93 -39.49
N MET A 19 5.54 5.43 -38.25
CA MET A 19 4.38 4.64 -37.80
C MET A 19 3.15 5.49 -37.48
N THR A 20 3.32 6.76 -37.09
CA THR A 20 2.20 7.66 -36.77
C THR A 20 1.47 8.18 -38.01
N VAL A 21 2.12 8.17 -39.18
CA VAL A 21 1.54 8.68 -40.44
C VAL A 21 0.65 7.63 -41.13
N LEU A 22 0.76 6.34 -40.79
CA LEU A 22 -0.07 5.29 -41.41
C LEU A 22 -1.45 5.06 -40.75
N PHE A 23 -1.71 5.60 -39.56
CA PHE A 23 -2.98 5.37 -38.85
C PHE A 23 -4.05 6.45 -39.06
N ALA A 24 -3.73 7.55 -39.77
CA ALA A 24 -4.65 8.67 -39.99
C ALA A 24 -5.36 8.66 -41.36
N ALA A 25 -5.20 7.60 -42.16
CA ALA A 25 -5.72 7.53 -43.53
C ALA A 25 -6.61 6.29 -43.77
N ALA A 26 -7.62 6.08 -42.93
CA ALA A 26 -8.71 5.17 -43.24
C ALA A 26 -9.93 5.49 -42.38
N CYS A 27 -10.76 6.45 -42.83
CA CYS A 27 -12.21 6.51 -42.64
C CYS A 27 -12.70 7.92 -43.01
N ASN A 28 -13.04 8.13 -44.27
CA ASN A 28 -14.11 9.07 -44.65
C ASN A 28 -14.36 8.99 -46.16
N THR A 29 -15.52 8.46 -46.55
CA THR A 29 -16.33 8.97 -47.67
C THR A 29 -17.77 8.48 -47.49
N SER A 30 -18.67 9.42 -47.17
CA SER A 30 -20.11 9.39 -47.45
C SER A 30 -20.34 9.57 -48.97
N ASP A 31 -21.35 8.98 -49.61
CA ASP A 31 -22.75 9.44 -49.85
C ASP A 31 -23.28 8.66 -51.12
N PRO A 32 -24.49 8.86 -51.68
CA PRO A 32 -25.85 8.68 -51.15
C PRO A 32 -26.87 7.97 -52.12
N VAL A 33 -28.05 7.59 -51.57
CA VAL A 33 -29.44 7.65 -52.13
C VAL A 33 -29.98 6.71 -53.26
N SER A 34 -31.28 6.35 -53.08
CA SER A 34 -32.37 5.89 -53.97
C SER A 34 -32.59 4.36 -54.11
N ASP A 35 -33.79 3.78 -54.17
CA ASP A 35 -35.19 4.24 -53.98
C ASP A 35 -36.11 3.00 -53.79
N GLU A 36 -37.27 3.24 -53.17
CA GLU A 36 -38.58 2.56 -53.23
C GLU A 36 -38.75 1.03 -53.33
N SER A 37 -39.54 0.46 -52.41
CA SER A 37 -40.92 -0.02 -52.73
C SER A 37 -41.69 -0.48 -51.48
N GLU A 38 -42.99 -0.17 -51.50
CA GLU A 38 -44.02 -0.39 -50.48
C GLU A 38 -44.33 -1.87 -50.21
N SER A 39 -44.75 -2.17 -48.97
CA SER A 39 -45.83 -3.14 -48.69
C SER A 39 -46.23 -3.06 -47.21
N THR A 40 -47.46 -2.60 -46.96
CA THR A 40 -48.16 -2.65 -45.67
C THR A 40 -48.51 -4.09 -45.28
N VAL A 41 -48.56 -4.39 -43.98
CA VAL A 41 -49.52 -5.25 -43.25
C VAL A 41 -48.93 -5.65 -41.87
N GLY A 42 -49.73 -5.50 -40.81
CA GLY A 42 -49.58 -6.27 -39.58
C GLY A 42 -49.19 -5.48 -38.34
N GLU A 43 -50.17 -4.87 -37.68
CA GLU A 43 -50.06 -4.34 -36.32
C GLU A 43 -49.98 -5.52 -35.34
N GLU A 44 -48.76 -5.94 -34.99
CA GLU A 44 -48.49 -6.83 -33.86
C GLU A 44 -47.86 -6.02 -32.73
N THR A 45 -48.62 -5.82 -31.65
CA THR A 45 -48.11 -5.31 -30.38
C THR A 45 -47.10 -6.30 -29.82
N THR A 46 -45.84 -6.11 -30.18
CA THR A 46 -44.70 -6.75 -29.55
C THR A 46 -44.44 -6.01 -28.24
N SER A 47 -44.85 -6.61 -27.12
CA SER A 47 -44.37 -6.22 -25.81
C SER A 47 -42.87 -6.41 -25.78
N THR A 48 -42.13 -5.30 -25.77
CA THR A 48 -40.69 -5.29 -25.54
C THR A 48 -40.41 -6.05 -24.24
N PRO A 49 -39.53 -7.07 -24.23
CA PRO A 49 -39.11 -7.67 -22.98
C PRO A 49 -38.47 -6.56 -22.16
N GLU A 50 -38.97 -6.37 -20.94
CA GLU A 50 -38.32 -5.53 -19.94
C GLU A 50 -36.89 -6.07 -19.82
N GLU A 51 -35.93 -5.31 -20.35
CA GLU A 51 -34.50 -5.59 -20.20
C GLU A 51 -34.23 -5.45 -18.71
N THR A 52 -34.30 -6.57 -17.99
CA THR A 52 -33.87 -6.67 -16.60
C THR A 52 -32.44 -6.19 -16.56
N ALA A 53 -32.25 -4.97 -16.05
CA ALA A 53 -30.94 -4.39 -15.84
C ALA A 53 -30.06 -5.43 -15.14
N ALA A 54 -28.87 -5.68 -15.69
CA ALA A 54 -27.89 -6.54 -15.05
C ALA A 54 -27.75 -6.10 -13.59
N PRO A 55 -27.75 -7.04 -12.63
CA PRO A 55 -27.62 -6.68 -11.22
C PRO A 55 -26.38 -5.80 -11.05
N GLU A 56 -26.57 -4.68 -10.36
CA GLU A 56 -25.48 -3.76 -10.00
C GLU A 56 -24.33 -4.59 -9.39
N PRO A 57 -23.08 -4.36 -9.80
CA PRO A 57 -21.95 -5.09 -9.26
C PRO A 57 -21.90 -4.89 -7.74
N VAL A 58 -21.86 -6.00 -7.00
CA VAL A 58 -21.74 -5.98 -5.54
C VAL A 58 -20.35 -5.44 -5.19
N SER A 59 -20.30 -4.34 -4.44
CA SER A 59 -19.04 -3.77 -3.93
C SER A 59 -18.32 -4.79 -3.05
N LEU A 60 -17.00 -4.90 -3.23
CA LEU A 60 -16.15 -5.74 -2.38
C LEU A 60 -15.63 -4.97 -1.16
N ILE A 61 -15.79 -3.65 -1.13
CA ILE A 61 -15.50 -2.83 0.04
C ILE A 61 -16.66 -3.00 1.02
N PRO A 62 -16.40 -3.42 2.29
CA PRO A 62 -17.47 -3.58 3.27
C PRO A 62 -18.28 -2.30 3.48
N GLU A 63 -19.60 -2.44 3.66
CA GLU A 63 -20.45 -1.31 4.01
C GLU A 63 -19.96 -0.68 5.33
N GLY A 64 -19.81 0.65 5.34
CA GLY A 64 -19.30 1.37 6.51
C GLY A 64 -17.80 1.22 6.77
N PHE A 65 -17.02 0.76 5.78
CA PHE A 65 -15.57 0.68 5.90
C PHE A 65 -14.94 2.05 6.24
N ASP A 66 -14.22 2.12 7.35
CA ASP A 66 -13.54 3.33 7.80
C ASP A 66 -12.08 3.32 7.32
N PHE A 67 -11.85 3.97 6.18
CA PHE A 67 -10.53 4.09 5.55
C PHE A 67 -9.49 4.70 6.50
N ARG A 68 -9.87 5.77 7.20
CA ARG A 68 -8.96 6.54 8.06
C ARG A 68 -8.56 5.75 9.29
N LYS A 69 -9.54 5.12 9.94
CA LYS A 69 -9.30 4.27 11.11
C LYS A 69 -8.49 3.04 10.73
N THR A 70 -8.77 2.41 9.60
CA THR A 70 -8.02 1.23 9.12
C THR A 70 -6.52 1.54 8.96
N VAL A 71 -6.20 2.64 8.28
CA VAL A 71 -4.81 3.10 8.11
C VAL A 71 -4.16 3.43 9.46
N SER A 72 -4.84 4.21 10.31
CA SER A 72 -4.34 4.62 11.62
C SER A 72 -4.08 3.42 12.54
N ASP A 73 -4.99 2.46 12.59
CA ASP A 73 -4.85 1.28 13.44
C ASP A 73 -3.74 0.36 12.97
N TYR A 74 -3.52 0.26 11.65
CA TYR A 74 -2.38 -0.49 11.13
C TYR A 74 -1.05 0.15 11.50
N MET A 75 -0.94 1.47 11.49
CA MET A 75 0.25 2.18 11.98
C MET A 75 0.51 1.88 13.46
N ARG A 76 -0.53 1.88 14.30
CA ARG A 76 -0.42 1.46 15.71
C ARG A 76 0.00 0.00 15.86
N LYS A 77 -0.57 -0.89 15.06
CA LYS A 77 -0.25 -2.33 15.05
C LYS A 77 1.25 -2.54 14.85
N MET A 78 1.86 -1.83 13.89
CA MET A 78 3.31 -1.86 13.68
C MET A 78 4.11 -1.27 14.85
N GLY A 79 3.64 -0.20 15.48
CA GLY A 79 4.32 0.45 16.61
C GLY A 79 4.15 -0.23 17.97
N LEU A 80 3.18 -1.14 18.10
CA LEU A 80 2.82 -1.79 19.38
C LEU A 80 3.23 -3.27 19.46
N VAL A 81 3.66 -3.89 18.36
CA VAL A 81 4.08 -5.30 18.38
C VAL A 81 5.23 -5.52 19.37
N GLU A 82 5.11 -6.53 20.22
CA GLU A 82 6.18 -6.92 21.13
C GLU A 82 6.91 -8.14 20.58
N TRP A 83 8.24 -8.12 20.64
CA TRP A 83 9.06 -9.20 20.13
C TRP A 83 10.38 -9.29 20.89
N LYS A 84 10.96 -10.48 20.92
CA LYS A 84 12.26 -10.75 21.54
C LYS A 84 13.31 -10.94 20.45
N ALA A 85 14.42 -10.21 20.55
CA ALA A 85 15.56 -10.43 19.67
C ALA A 85 16.20 -11.79 20.01
N LYS A 86 16.33 -12.69 19.03
CA LYS A 86 17.02 -13.98 19.23
C LYS A 86 18.52 -13.79 19.47
N GLU A 87 19.12 -12.93 18.67
CA GLU A 87 20.54 -12.62 18.68
C GLU A 87 20.75 -11.11 18.56
N THR A 88 21.97 -10.64 18.82
CA THR A 88 22.26 -9.20 18.78
C THR A 88 22.32 -8.71 17.33
N ALA A 89 21.55 -7.67 17.02
CA ALA A 89 21.62 -6.94 15.76
C ALA A 89 22.15 -5.52 16.04
N ASP A 90 23.34 -5.20 15.55
CA ASP A 90 23.98 -3.88 15.71
C ASP A 90 23.91 -3.10 14.40
N TYR A 91 23.09 -2.05 14.37
CA TYR A 91 22.90 -1.18 13.19
C TYR A 91 23.66 0.13 13.31
N SER A 92 24.57 0.25 14.29
CA SER A 92 25.25 1.51 14.61
C SER A 92 26.14 2.04 13.49
N SER A 93 26.57 1.18 12.56
CA SER A 93 27.44 1.52 11.43
C SER A 93 26.74 1.59 10.09
N GLU A 94 25.44 1.29 10.03
CA GLU A 94 24.72 1.20 8.76
C GLU A 94 24.56 2.57 8.13
N TRP A 95 23.90 3.51 8.84
CA TRP A 95 23.76 4.90 8.44
C TRP A 95 24.06 5.84 9.62
N ASP A 96 24.37 7.11 9.31
CA ASP A 96 24.61 8.12 10.35
C ASP A 96 23.43 8.25 11.33
N ILE A 97 22.19 8.03 10.84
CA ILE A 97 20.97 8.13 11.63
C ILE A 97 20.73 6.92 12.54
N THR A 98 21.35 5.77 12.30
CA THR A 98 21.18 4.54 13.09
C THR A 98 22.26 4.36 14.16
N LYS A 99 23.11 5.38 14.36
CA LYS A 99 24.19 5.33 15.35
C LYS A 99 23.68 4.98 16.75
N GLY A 100 24.15 3.85 17.30
CA GLY A 100 23.76 3.34 18.61
C GLY A 100 22.45 2.55 18.63
N LEU A 101 21.89 2.23 17.46
CA LEU A 101 20.73 1.35 17.34
C LEU A 101 21.19 -0.12 17.43
N ILE A 102 21.09 -0.69 18.63
CA ILE A 102 21.49 -2.08 18.91
C ILE A 102 20.33 -2.84 19.54
N TYR A 103 19.86 -3.88 18.86
CA TYR A 103 18.93 -4.86 19.42
C TYR A 103 19.75 -5.95 20.10
N GLU A 104 19.80 -5.95 21.43
CA GLU A 104 20.50 -6.93 22.26
C GLU A 104 19.76 -8.27 22.25
N GLY A 105 20.49 -9.35 21.95
CA GLY A 105 19.94 -10.71 22.01
C GLY A 105 19.33 -11.05 23.38
N GLY A 106 18.18 -11.71 23.36
CA GLY A 106 17.39 -12.09 24.53
C GLY A 106 16.50 -10.99 25.10
N LYS A 107 16.61 -9.74 24.62
CA LYS A 107 15.80 -8.62 25.10
C LYS A 107 14.49 -8.48 24.32
N THR A 108 13.44 -8.06 25.01
CA THR A 108 12.14 -7.75 24.43
C THR A 108 12.05 -6.27 24.05
N TYR A 109 11.48 -6.00 22.88
CA TYR A 109 11.31 -4.68 22.27
C TYR A 109 9.85 -4.44 21.94
N ARG A 110 9.47 -3.16 21.81
CA ARG A 110 8.16 -2.75 21.31
C ARG A 110 8.27 -1.99 19.99
N GLY A 111 7.40 -2.35 19.05
CA GLY A 111 7.35 -1.86 17.69
C GLY A 111 8.27 -2.64 16.75
N MET A 112 7.89 -2.76 15.48
CA MET A 112 8.70 -3.42 14.44
C MET A 112 10.09 -2.77 14.36
N PRO A 113 11.18 -3.53 14.13
CA PRO A 113 12.53 -2.98 14.08
C PRO A 113 12.69 -1.94 12.97
N TYR A 114 13.53 -0.94 13.21
CA TYR A 114 13.98 0.01 12.19
C TYR A 114 14.99 -0.70 11.27
N ALA A 115 14.60 -0.99 10.02
CA ALA A 115 15.38 -1.76 9.06
C ALA A 115 15.03 -1.40 7.59
N ASN A 116 15.90 -1.76 6.65
CA ASN A 116 15.80 -1.32 5.25
C ASN A 116 15.01 -2.27 4.33
N GLN A 117 14.58 -3.44 4.81
CA GLN A 117 13.76 -4.35 4.00
C GLN A 117 12.36 -3.79 3.69
N GLN A 118 11.85 -2.86 4.50
CA GLN A 118 10.64 -2.07 4.24
C GLN A 118 9.33 -2.88 4.18
N CYS A 119 9.20 -3.92 4.99
CA CYS A 119 8.02 -4.81 5.04
C CYS A 119 6.89 -4.28 5.93
N GLY A 120 5.68 -4.81 5.72
CA GLY A 120 4.52 -4.62 6.58
C GLY A 120 4.54 -5.51 7.82
N PHE A 121 3.51 -5.37 8.65
CA PHE A 121 3.38 -6.14 9.89
C PHE A 121 3.32 -7.64 9.63
N GLU A 122 2.60 -8.08 8.61
CA GLU A 122 2.29 -9.49 8.38
C GLU A 122 3.54 -10.30 8.03
N ILE A 123 4.43 -9.76 7.20
CA ILE A 123 5.74 -10.38 6.96
C ILE A 123 6.56 -10.47 8.24
N PHE A 124 6.63 -9.38 9.02
CA PHE A 124 7.39 -9.40 10.27
C PHE A 124 6.83 -10.42 11.27
N ALA A 125 5.50 -10.46 11.44
CA ALA A 125 4.82 -11.38 12.33
C ALA A 125 4.99 -12.85 11.90
N ALA A 126 5.07 -13.13 10.60
CA ALA A 126 5.38 -14.47 10.09
C ALA A 126 6.80 -14.97 10.47
N HIS A 127 7.67 -14.05 10.90
CA HIS A 127 9.03 -14.33 11.38
C HIS A 127 9.16 -14.19 12.89
N LEU A 128 8.04 -14.24 13.61
CA LEU A 128 7.99 -14.45 15.05
C LEU A 128 7.64 -15.92 15.32
N ASP A 129 8.36 -16.57 16.21
CA ASP A 129 7.97 -17.90 16.70
C ASP A 129 6.80 -17.81 17.70
N GLU A 130 6.36 -18.96 18.21
CA GLU A 130 5.28 -19.07 19.19
C GLU A 130 5.52 -18.31 20.51
N ASN A 131 6.78 -17.92 20.79
CA ASN A 131 7.18 -17.17 21.97
C ASN A 131 7.50 -15.70 21.64
N ASN A 132 7.07 -15.21 20.46
CA ASN A 132 7.38 -13.89 19.91
C ASN A 132 8.89 -13.63 19.76
N VAL A 133 9.71 -14.66 19.58
CA VAL A 133 11.12 -14.50 19.26
C VAL A 133 11.27 -14.28 17.77
N TYR A 134 11.95 -13.21 17.38
CA TYR A 134 12.23 -12.92 15.98
C TYR A 134 13.28 -13.88 15.42
N ILE A 135 12.90 -14.63 14.39
CA ILE A 135 13.71 -15.67 13.74
C ILE A 135 14.18 -15.28 12.33
N GLY A 136 13.87 -14.07 11.87
CA GLY A 136 14.35 -13.54 10.60
C GLY A 136 15.82 -13.09 10.63
N SER A 137 16.29 -12.52 9.51
CA SER A 137 17.66 -12.02 9.40
C SER A 137 17.91 -10.85 10.37
N THR A 138 19.10 -10.79 10.93
CA THR A 138 19.58 -9.68 11.77
C THR A 138 20.44 -8.68 11.01
N VAL A 139 20.64 -8.85 9.70
CA VAL A 139 21.33 -7.87 8.84
C VAL A 139 20.38 -6.73 8.50
N PHE A 140 20.83 -5.46 8.58
CA PHE A 140 19.97 -4.29 8.42
C PHE A 140 19.14 -4.25 7.12
N ASP A 141 19.73 -4.69 6.01
CA ASP A 141 19.07 -4.73 4.70
C ASP A 141 18.08 -5.90 4.53
N ASP A 142 18.26 -6.98 5.30
CA ASP A 142 17.46 -8.20 5.20
C ASP A 142 16.51 -8.40 6.39
N CYS A 143 16.62 -7.56 7.42
CA CYS A 143 15.79 -7.62 8.61
C CYS A 143 14.38 -7.15 8.29
N TYR A 144 13.40 -7.97 8.66
CA TYR A 144 11.98 -7.69 8.48
C TYR A 144 11.57 -6.56 9.42
N GLY A 145 11.70 -5.34 8.91
CA GLY A 145 11.32 -4.13 9.58
C GLY A 145 10.94 -3.07 8.57
N ASN A 146 10.82 -1.85 9.04
CA ASN A 146 10.47 -0.71 8.20
C ASN A 146 11.21 0.56 8.67
N THR A 147 10.96 1.65 7.94
CA THR A 147 11.43 3.00 8.27
C THR A 147 10.21 3.91 8.51
N CYS A 148 10.44 5.16 8.94
CA CYS A 148 9.37 6.12 9.17
C CYS A 148 8.46 6.35 7.95
N THR A 149 9.00 6.28 6.74
CA THR A 149 8.23 6.53 5.50
C THR A 149 7.57 5.25 5.00
N THR A 150 8.24 4.11 5.13
CA THR A 150 7.67 2.85 4.65
C THR A 150 6.62 2.27 5.57
N SER A 151 6.65 2.59 6.87
CA SER A 151 5.52 2.34 7.77
C SER A 151 4.27 3.11 7.33
N ILE A 152 4.38 4.40 7.00
CA ILE A 152 3.26 5.17 6.44
C ILE A 152 2.78 4.58 5.12
N LYS A 153 3.72 4.24 4.23
CA LYS A 153 3.43 3.59 2.95
C LYS A 153 2.65 2.30 3.13
N ASN A 154 3.08 1.42 4.03
CA ASN A 154 2.43 0.14 4.30
C ASN A 154 1.03 0.32 4.89
N ALA A 155 0.83 1.33 5.74
CA ALA A 155 -0.50 1.68 6.23
C ALA A 155 -1.41 2.21 5.12
N TRP A 156 -0.93 3.14 4.28
CA TRP A 156 -1.71 3.65 3.14
C TRP A 156 -2.00 2.61 2.06
N TYR A 157 -1.12 1.61 1.87
CA TYR A 157 -1.35 0.52 0.92
C TYR A 157 -2.56 -0.37 1.26
N LEU A 158 -3.09 -0.28 2.48
CA LEU A 158 -4.34 -0.96 2.81
C LEU A 158 -5.52 -0.41 2.02
N VAL A 159 -5.48 0.88 1.67
CA VAL A 159 -6.61 1.59 1.08
C VAL A 159 -6.31 2.20 -0.28
N SER A 160 -5.04 2.23 -0.68
CA SER A 160 -4.61 2.84 -1.94
C SER A 160 -3.78 1.86 -2.77
N ASN A 161 -4.04 1.88 -4.06
CA ASN A 161 -3.24 1.19 -5.08
C ASN A 161 -2.42 2.14 -5.97
N THR A 162 -2.56 3.45 -5.75
CA THR A 162 -1.93 4.48 -6.59
C THR A 162 -0.68 5.08 -5.95
N ILE A 163 -0.47 4.90 -4.65
CA ILE A 163 0.70 5.47 -3.99
C ILE A 163 2.01 4.80 -4.41
N ASN A 164 3.00 5.63 -4.73
CA ASN A 164 4.31 5.19 -5.17
C ASN A 164 5.41 6.14 -4.68
N PHE A 165 5.80 5.96 -3.42
CA PHE A 165 6.94 6.66 -2.83
C PHE A 165 7.84 5.69 -2.07
N ARG A 166 9.08 6.10 -1.79
CA ARG A 166 10.00 5.31 -0.96
C ARG A 166 10.52 6.11 0.22
N TYR A 167 10.92 7.36 -0.02
CA TYR A 167 11.53 8.21 0.98
C TYR A 167 10.65 9.41 1.34
N ALA A 168 10.99 10.12 2.41
CA ALA A 168 10.21 11.27 2.87
C ALA A 168 10.13 12.36 1.79
N ILE A 169 11.21 12.55 1.01
CA ILE A 169 11.23 13.51 -0.11
C ILE A 169 10.19 13.19 -1.18
N ASP A 170 9.77 11.93 -1.33
CA ASP A 170 8.77 11.51 -2.32
C ASP A 170 7.34 11.69 -1.82
N MET A 171 7.16 11.92 -0.51
CA MET A 171 5.85 12.24 0.08
C MET A 171 5.49 13.72 -0.08
N PHE A 172 6.31 14.52 -0.76
CA PHE A 172 5.97 15.89 -1.11
C PHE A 172 5.21 15.87 -2.45
N PRO A 173 3.98 16.43 -2.51
CA PRO A 173 3.12 16.40 -3.68
C PRO A 173 3.61 17.35 -4.78
N TYR A 174 4.73 17.00 -5.41
CA TYR A 174 5.27 17.80 -6.51
C TYR A 174 4.47 17.59 -7.80
N PRO A 175 4.23 18.64 -8.61
CA PRO A 175 3.47 18.52 -9.86
C PRO A 175 4.06 17.55 -10.89
N ASP A 176 5.37 17.29 -10.83
CA ASP A 176 6.12 16.42 -11.74
C ASP A 176 6.31 14.99 -11.21
N LYS A 177 5.83 14.69 -10.00
CA LYS A 177 5.90 13.35 -9.43
C LYS A 177 4.51 12.77 -9.20
N ASP A 178 4.27 11.62 -9.82
CA ASP A 178 3.08 10.82 -9.59
C ASP A 178 3.33 9.83 -8.43
N THR A 179 3.31 10.34 -7.19
CA THR A 179 3.50 9.50 -6.00
C THR A 179 2.19 9.13 -5.31
N GLY A 180 1.05 9.62 -5.81
CA GLY A 180 -0.27 9.49 -5.18
C GLY A 180 -0.46 10.33 -3.90
N VAL A 181 0.57 11.05 -3.44
CA VAL A 181 0.50 11.90 -2.26
C VAL A 181 -0.07 13.26 -2.62
N LEU A 182 -1.00 13.75 -1.80
CA LEU A 182 -1.74 14.98 -2.01
C LEU A 182 -1.42 16.03 -0.94
N PRO A 183 -1.49 17.32 -1.31
CA PRO A 183 -1.35 18.40 -0.36
C PRO A 183 -2.55 18.48 0.57
N LEU A 184 -2.31 18.82 1.85
CA LEU A 184 -3.40 19.20 2.75
C LEU A 184 -3.39 20.72 2.97
N GLY A 185 -4.55 21.36 2.73
CA GLY A 185 -4.69 22.81 2.81
C GLY A 185 -4.02 23.57 1.66
N ASN A 186 -3.96 24.90 1.79
CA ASN A 186 -3.51 25.81 0.72
C ASN A 186 -2.00 26.08 0.77
N ILE A 187 -1.20 25.05 1.00
CA ILE A 187 0.27 25.17 1.00
C ILE A 187 0.77 25.23 -0.46
N PRO A 188 1.64 26.18 -0.84
CA PRO A 188 2.19 26.29 -2.18
C PRO A 188 3.33 25.28 -2.42
N TRP A 189 2.98 24.05 -2.82
CA TRP A 189 3.94 22.94 -3.01
C TRP A 189 4.83 23.01 -4.26
N GLY A 190 4.58 23.95 -5.17
CA GLY A 190 5.29 24.07 -6.46
C GLY A 190 6.76 24.50 -6.36
N GLU A 191 7.37 24.48 -5.17
CA GLU A 191 8.70 25.01 -4.92
C GLU A 191 9.64 23.95 -4.33
N TYR A 192 10.48 23.39 -5.20
CA TYR A 192 11.42 22.34 -4.87
C TYR A 192 12.86 22.81 -5.13
N ASP A 193 13.74 22.63 -4.14
CA ASP A 193 15.17 22.89 -4.28
C ASP A 193 16.05 21.64 -4.05
N GLY A 194 15.43 20.45 -3.98
CA GLY A 194 16.14 19.19 -3.84
C GLY A 194 16.65 18.85 -2.45
N LYS A 195 17.03 19.85 -1.65
CA LYS A 195 17.76 19.64 -0.40
C LYS A 195 16.99 20.11 0.82
N ASN A 196 16.15 21.13 0.69
CA ASN A 196 15.54 21.84 1.80
C ASN A 196 14.04 22.01 1.63
N THR A 197 13.36 21.10 0.91
CA THR A 197 11.97 21.30 0.50
C THR A 197 11.07 21.79 1.63
N SER A 198 11.08 21.14 2.80
CA SER A 198 10.28 21.60 3.95
C SER A 198 10.56 23.04 4.34
N LEU A 199 11.84 23.41 4.44
CA LEU A 199 12.25 24.76 4.82
C LEU A 199 11.97 25.77 3.71
N SER A 200 12.10 25.37 2.45
CA SER A 200 11.87 26.23 1.29
C SER A 200 10.40 26.55 1.13
N VAL A 201 9.51 25.55 1.24
CA VAL A 201 8.06 25.77 1.30
C VAL A 201 7.68 26.62 2.52
N LYS A 202 8.23 26.33 3.72
CA LYS A 202 7.96 27.12 4.93
C LYS A 202 8.43 28.58 4.83
N LYS A 203 9.53 28.86 4.13
CA LYS A 203 10.02 30.25 3.95
C LYS A 203 9.07 31.11 3.13
N LYS A 204 8.25 30.50 2.26
CA LYS A 204 7.32 31.21 1.37
C LYS A 204 5.85 31.07 1.78
N THR A 205 5.57 30.22 2.76
CA THR A 205 4.25 30.01 3.34
C THR A 205 4.21 30.67 4.71
N ASP A 206 3.26 31.57 4.93
CA ASP A 206 3.12 32.19 6.23
C ASP A 206 2.66 31.16 7.28
N LYS A 207 3.00 31.42 8.54
CA LYS A 207 2.70 30.54 9.67
C LYS A 207 1.19 30.26 9.81
N THR A 208 0.34 31.24 9.53
CA THR A 208 -1.12 31.08 9.65
C THR A 208 -1.62 30.05 8.64
N THR A 209 -1.16 30.13 7.39
CA THR A 209 -1.50 29.14 6.36
C THR A 209 -1.09 27.72 6.75
N VAL A 210 0.10 27.53 7.33
CA VAL A 210 0.54 26.19 7.78
C VAL A 210 -0.29 25.68 8.97
N TYR A 211 -0.64 26.55 9.92
CA TYR A 211 -1.49 26.16 11.05
C TYR A 211 -2.92 25.81 10.61
N GLU A 212 -3.49 26.55 9.66
CA GLU A 212 -4.80 26.19 9.10
C GLU A 212 -4.70 24.83 8.39
N ALA A 213 -3.61 24.54 7.68
CA ALA A 213 -3.39 23.22 7.08
C ALA A 213 -3.29 22.09 8.14
N TYR A 214 -2.60 22.31 9.26
CA TYR A 214 -2.60 21.34 10.36
C TYR A 214 -4.00 21.12 10.97
N SER A 215 -4.84 22.15 10.99
CA SER A 215 -6.21 22.04 11.52
C SER A 215 -7.13 21.15 10.68
N LEU A 216 -6.75 20.86 9.43
CA LEU A 216 -7.45 19.96 8.52
C LEU A 216 -7.04 18.49 8.67
N LEU A 217 -5.96 18.22 9.42
CA LEU A 217 -5.48 16.86 9.63
C LEU A 217 -6.59 16.00 10.24
N GLN A 218 -6.67 14.77 9.75
CA GLN A 218 -7.57 13.73 10.21
C GLN A 218 -6.80 12.42 10.36
N LEU A 219 -7.43 11.43 10.99
CA LEU A 219 -6.87 10.08 11.12
C LEU A 219 -6.36 9.56 9.77
N GLY A 220 -5.18 8.92 9.79
CA GLY A 220 -4.52 8.38 8.61
C GLY A 220 -3.75 9.40 7.75
N ASP A 221 -3.97 10.71 7.91
CA ASP A 221 -3.13 11.72 7.25
C ASP A 221 -1.70 11.67 7.81
N ALA A 222 -0.76 12.33 7.14
CA ALA A 222 0.62 12.38 7.59
C ALA A 222 1.14 13.82 7.67
N VAL A 223 2.21 13.99 8.45
CA VAL A 223 3.07 15.17 8.37
C VAL A 223 4.48 14.72 8.01
N VAL A 224 5.10 15.43 7.07
CA VAL A 224 6.40 15.06 6.52
C VAL A 224 7.40 16.21 6.61
N TYR A 225 8.65 15.86 6.88
CA TYR A 225 9.78 16.76 6.89
C TYR A 225 10.88 16.25 5.98
N TYR A 226 11.57 17.16 5.29
CA TYR A 226 12.81 16.86 4.56
C TYR A 226 13.76 18.06 4.51
N HIS A 227 15.01 17.84 4.94
CA HIS A 227 16.08 18.84 4.97
C HIS A 227 17.45 18.17 5.03
N ASP A 228 18.41 18.64 4.22
CA ASP A 228 19.80 18.19 4.21
C ASP A 228 19.95 16.66 4.13
N ASN A 229 19.17 16.04 3.24
CA ASN A 229 19.08 14.58 3.05
C ASN A 229 18.57 13.78 4.26
N ASN A 230 18.03 14.46 5.26
CA ASN A 230 17.34 13.84 6.37
C ASN A 230 15.83 14.07 6.22
N GLY A 231 15.08 12.97 6.28
CA GLY A 231 13.65 12.96 6.07
C GLY A 231 12.93 12.24 7.19
N HIS A 232 11.74 12.69 7.54
CA HIS A 232 10.92 12.04 8.54
C HIS A 232 9.44 12.15 8.24
N GLY A 233 8.70 11.06 8.46
CA GLY A 233 7.26 11.01 8.33
C GLY A 233 6.61 10.64 9.66
N ARG A 234 5.44 11.21 9.92
CA ARG A 234 4.58 10.85 11.07
C ARG A 234 3.14 10.74 10.62
N MET A 235 2.39 9.77 11.13
CA MET A 235 0.98 9.58 10.80
C MET A 235 0.07 10.05 11.93
N VAL A 236 -1.01 10.72 11.57
CA VAL A 236 -2.11 11.05 12.48
C VAL A 236 -2.82 9.78 12.89
N THR A 237 -2.71 9.47 14.17
CA THR A 237 -3.30 8.27 14.76
C THR A 237 -4.38 8.62 15.78
N GLY A 238 -4.44 9.84 16.29
CA GLY A 238 -5.46 10.25 17.25
C GLY A 238 -6.05 11.63 17.01
N GLU A 239 -6.44 12.27 18.10
CA GLU A 239 -7.12 13.57 18.12
C GLU A 239 -6.30 14.68 17.45
N VAL A 240 -6.99 15.51 16.68
CA VAL A 240 -6.53 16.82 16.23
C VAL A 240 -7.36 17.87 16.94
N LYS A 241 -6.71 18.76 17.69
CA LYS A 241 -7.37 19.82 18.46
C LYS A 241 -6.84 21.18 18.04
N THR A 242 -7.75 22.03 17.59
CA THR A 242 -7.46 23.41 17.19
C THR A 242 -7.98 24.39 18.24
N ALA A 243 -7.08 25.21 18.78
CA ALA A 243 -7.40 26.32 19.66
C ALA A 243 -7.17 27.64 18.91
N ARG A 244 -8.09 28.60 19.04
CA ARG A 244 -7.97 29.93 18.43
C ARG A 244 -7.73 31.01 19.48
N ASN A 245 -6.98 32.04 19.10
CA ASN A 245 -6.83 33.29 19.84
C ASN A 245 -8.10 34.15 19.69
N ALA A 246 -8.18 35.24 20.45
CA ALA A 246 -9.32 36.15 20.40
C ALA A 246 -9.51 36.83 19.02
N ASP A 247 -8.43 36.97 18.24
CA ASP A 247 -8.44 37.51 16.88
C ASP A 247 -8.83 36.48 15.80
N GLY A 248 -9.18 35.26 16.21
CA GLY A 248 -9.57 34.17 15.31
C GLY A 248 -8.39 33.36 14.74
N THR A 249 -7.13 33.80 14.93
CA THR A 249 -5.96 33.05 14.47
C THR A 249 -5.73 31.78 15.31
N ILE A 250 -5.13 30.75 14.72
CA ILE A 250 -4.81 29.51 15.45
C ILE A 250 -3.67 29.77 16.44
N ASN A 251 -3.87 29.34 17.69
CA ASN A 251 -2.86 29.31 18.72
C ASN A 251 -2.07 27.99 18.61
N GLY A 252 -0.86 28.06 18.06
CA GLY A 252 -0.03 26.88 17.80
C GLY A 252 0.41 26.10 19.04
N ASP A 253 0.57 26.78 20.18
CA ASP A 253 1.01 26.15 21.45
C ASP A 253 -0.15 25.42 22.16
N ARG A 254 -1.39 25.89 21.94
CA ARG A 254 -2.61 25.30 22.52
C ARG A 254 -3.31 24.32 21.59
N SER A 255 -2.87 24.25 20.33
CA SER A 255 -3.36 23.29 19.33
C SER A 255 -2.40 22.11 19.24
N PHE A 256 -2.92 20.91 19.04
CA PHE A 256 -2.09 19.72 18.93
C PHE A 256 -2.69 18.68 17.99
N VAL A 257 -1.83 17.75 17.57
CA VAL A 257 -2.21 16.52 16.89
C VAL A 257 -1.53 15.33 17.55
N THR A 258 -2.25 14.22 17.64
CA THR A 258 -1.71 12.92 18.09
C THR A 258 -1.15 12.14 16.90
N LEU A 259 0.16 11.90 16.93
CA LEU A 259 0.93 11.27 15.86
C LEU A 259 1.61 9.98 16.34
N THR A 260 1.75 9.03 15.42
CA THR A 260 2.59 7.84 15.56
C THR A 260 3.71 7.89 14.51
N ASP A 261 4.94 7.61 14.93
CA ASP A 261 6.11 7.57 14.07
C ASP A 261 7.17 6.59 14.57
N GLN A 262 8.11 6.27 13.69
CA GLN A 262 9.25 5.41 13.99
C GLN A 262 10.54 6.22 13.84
N THR A 263 11.36 6.29 14.88
CA THR A 263 12.67 6.95 14.88
C THR A 263 13.79 5.96 14.59
N SER A 264 14.95 6.45 14.15
CA SER A 264 16.15 5.65 13.89
C SER A 264 16.99 5.37 15.16
N HIS A 265 16.47 5.70 16.34
CA HIS A 265 17.11 5.54 17.63
C HIS A 265 16.09 5.21 18.72
N PHE A 266 16.53 4.54 19.78
CA PHE A 266 15.68 4.26 20.93
C PHE A 266 15.27 5.54 21.66
N ILE A 267 13.99 5.61 22.00
CA ILE A 267 13.38 6.73 22.68
C ILE A 267 13.65 6.59 24.19
N LYS A 268 14.46 7.50 24.74
CA LYS A 268 14.88 7.45 26.15
C LYS A 268 13.74 7.62 27.15
N ASN A 269 12.71 8.38 26.78
CA ASN A 269 11.57 8.73 27.62
C ASN A 269 10.27 8.21 27.00
N SER A 270 10.26 6.97 26.52
CA SER A 270 9.03 6.37 26.01
C SER A 270 8.09 6.03 27.17
N ASP A 271 6.78 6.14 26.95
CA ASP A 271 5.77 5.63 27.89
C ASP A 271 5.73 4.08 27.97
N SER A 272 6.59 3.41 27.19
CA SER A 272 6.83 1.97 27.23
C SER A 272 7.79 1.57 28.35
N PRO A 273 7.54 0.47 29.07
CA PRO A 273 8.59 -0.17 29.88
C PRO A 273 9.61 -0.92 29.01
N LEU A 274 9.27 -1.23 27.75
CA LEU A 274 10.15 -1.89 26.79
C LEU A 274 10.90 -0.86 25.93
N PRO A 275 12.18 -1.08 25.60
CA PRO A 275 12.88 -0.25 24.64
C PRO A 275 12.12 -0.21 23.31
N THR A 276 11.95 1.00 22.79
CA THR A 276 11.22 1.23 21.54
C THR A 276 11.83 2.41 20.81
N HIS A 277 11.72 2.37 19.49
CA HIS A 277 12.00 3.49 18.61
C HIS A 277 10.72 3.93 17.89
N TRP A 278 9.55 3.65 18.49
CA TRP A 278 8.26 4.14 18.03
C TRP A 278 7.66 5.10 19.05
N ASN A 279 7.32 6.33 18.63
CA ASN A 279 6.38 7.13 19.42
C ASN A 279 5.00 6.72 18.95
N VAL A 280 4.21 6.12 19.84
CA VAL A 280 2.82 5.75 19.55
C VAL A 280 1.91 6.77 20.24
N ASP A 281 0.97 7.32 19.50
CA ASP A 281 -0.05 8.26 19.98
C ASP A 281 0.49 9.46 20.77
N ARG A 282 1.65 9.98 20.35
CA ARG A 282 2.27 11.13 21.00
C ARG A 282 1.64 12.43 20.52
N LYS A 283 1.32 13.32 21.46
CA LYS A 283 0.85 14.67 21.15
C LYS A 283 2.01 15.57 20.72
N PHE A 284 1.82 16.28 19.62
CA PHE A 284 2.71 17.33 19.15
C PHE A 284 1.92 18.62 19.00
N SER A 285 2.44 19.72 19.52
CA SER A 285 1.81 21.02 19.28
C SER A 285 1.98 21.43 17.82
N PHE A 286 1.08 22.26 17.31
CA PHE A 286 1.24 22.84 15.97
C PHE A 286 2.51 23.70 15.90
N ALA A 287 2.88 24.35 17.01
CA ALA A 287 4.13 25.09 17.12
C ALA A 287 5.37 24.20 16.95
N ASP A 288 5.42 23.05 17.63
CA ASP A 288 6.53 22.09 17.51
C ASP A 288 6.68 21.55 16.09
N LEU A 289 5.56 21.20 15.44
CA LEU A 289 5.56 20.72 14.06
C LEU A 289 6.06 21.81 13.09
N TYR A 290 5.61 23.05 13.26
CA TYR A 290 6.03 24.17 12.42
C TYR A 290 7.52 24.51 12.60
N VAL A 291 8.01 24.54 13.85
CA VAL A 291 9.43 24.72 14.14
C VAL A 291 10.24 23.59 13.50
N GLY A 292 9.78 22.34 13.65
CA GLY A 292 10.36 21.15 13.04
C GLY A 292 10.27 21.10 11.51
N GLY A 293 9.51 21.99 10.87
CA GLY A 293 9.38 22.04 9.41
C GLY A 293 8.51 20.93 8.81
N TYR A 294 7.64 20.32 9.62
CA TYR A 294 6.71 19.31 9.15
C TYR A 294 5.58 19.95 8.34
N LEU A 295 5.22 19.36 7.20
CA LEU A 295 4.12 19.82 6.36
C LEU A 295 3.07 18.71 6.23
N PRO A 296 1.77 19.04 6.30
CA PRO A 296 0.69 18.06 6.27
C PRO A 296 0.42 17.57 4.84
N VAL A 297 0.24 16.26 4.70
CA VAL A 297 -0.04 15.57 3.44
C VAL A 297 -1.08 14.48 3.65
N THR A 298 -1.76 14.08 2.58
CA THR A 298 -2.77 13.01 2.60
C THR A 298 -2.69 12.20 1.30
N ILE A 299 -3.63 11.29 1.11
CA ILE A 299 -3.83 10.54 -0.14
C ILE A 299 -5.28 10.70 -0.60
N LYS A 300 -5.52 10.47 -1.89
CA LYS A 300 -6.83 10.67 -2.51
C LYS A 300 -7.93 9.92 -1.78
N GLU A 301 -7.68 8.67 -1.41
CA GLU A 301 -8.67 7.77 -0.85
C GLU A 301 -9.13 8.21 0.55
N LEU A 302 -8.23 8.79 1.33
CA LEU A 302 -8.58 9.38 2.63
C LEU A 302 -9.31 10.71 2.48
N GLN A 303 -8.93 11.53 1.50
CA GLN A 303 -9.56 12.82 1.26
C GLN A 303 -10.98 12.68 0.72
N GLU A 304 -11.20 11.72 -0.18
CA GLU A 304 -12.50 11.44 -0.80
C GLU A 304 -13.36 10.46 0.00
N GLY A 305 -12.75 9.68 0.92
CA GLY A 305 -13.44 8.63 1.67
C GLY A 305 -13.88 7.46 0.78
N LYS A 306 -13.13 7.20 -0.31
CA LYS A 306 -13.45 6.21 -1.33
C LYS A 306 -12.16 5.65 -1.94
N ALA A 307 -12.15 4.37 -2.26
CA ALA A 307 -11.10 3.73 -3.06
C ALA A 307 -11.67 3.11 -4.34
N GLU A 308 -10.77 2.65 -5.22
CA GLU A 308 -11.14 1.77 -6.32
C GLU A 308 -11.71 0.45 -5.77
N GLU A 309 -12.71 -0.12 -6.44
CA GLU A 309 -13.23 -1.44 -6.07
C GLU A 309 -12.13 -2.49 -6.21
N PRO A 310 -11.94 -3.37 -5.21
CA PRO A 310 -11.04 -4.50 -5.33
C PRO A 310 -11.37 -5.36 -6.55
N ALA A 311 -10.34 -5.75 -7.28
CA ALA A 311 -10.44 -6.59 -8.45
C ALA A 311 -9.35 -7.66 -8.42
N PHE A 312 -9.76 -8.91 -8.62
CA PHE A 312 -8.87 -10.06 -8.66
C PHE A 312 -8.91 -10.73 -10.03
N LYS A 313 -7.76 -11.24 -10.45
CA LYS A 313 -7.62 -12.03 -11.67
C LYS A 313 -6.75 -13.23 -11.39
N ILE A 314 -7.02 -14.35 -12.06
CA ILE A 314 -6.16 -15.53 -11.98
C ILE A 314 -5.62 -15.86 -13.36
N LEU A 315 -4.31 -15.72 -13.51
CA LEU A 315 -3.58 -16.14 -14.70
C LEU A 315 -3.23 -17.61 -14.62
N ASN A 316 -3.23 -18.29 -15.77
CA ASN A 316 -2.77 -19.68 -15.89
C ASN A 316 -3.41 -20.64 -14.88
N LYS A 317 -4.69 -20.40 -14.54
CA LYS A 317 -5.43 -21.13 -13.51
C LYS A 317 -5.27 -22.64 -13.66
N PRO A 318 -5.15 -23.39 -12.56
CA PRO A 318 -5.12 -24.82 -12.65
C PRO A 318 -6.51 -25.31 -13.11
N LEU A 319 -6.51 -26.42 -13.84
CA LEU A 319 -7.75 -27.05 -14.33
C LEU A 319 -7.92 -28.37 -13.58
N ALA A 320 -9.16 -28.81 -13.31
CA ALA A 320 -9.40 -30.08 -12.61
C ALA A 320 -8.59 -31.24 -13.19
N LYS A 321 -8.60 -31.38 -14.53
CA LYS A 321 -7.84 -32.40 -15.27
C LYS A 321 -6.30 -32.33 -15.14
N THR A 322 -5.76 -31.27 -14.54
CA THR A 322 -4.31 -31.10 -14.34
C THR A 322 -3.86 -31.48 -12.94
N PHE A 323 -4.79 -31.73 -12.01
CA PHE A 323 -4.50 -32.32 -10.71
C PHE A 323 -4.35 -33.84 -10.85
N THR A 324 -3.27 -34.32 -11.47
CA THR A 324 -3.06 -35.77 -11.69
C THR A 324 -1.61 -36.21 -11.41
N GLY A 325 -0.80 -35.40 -10.71
CA GLY A 325 0.62 -35.65 -10.52
C GLY A 325 1.31 -34.72 -9.50
N SER A 326 2.64 -34.62 -9.55
CA SER A 326 3.47 -33.96 -8.52
C SER A 326 3.79 -32.46 -8.75
N LYS A 327 3.22 -31.82 -9.79
CA LYS A 327 3.40 -30.39 -10.09
C LYS A 327 2.12 -29.80 -10.70
N THR A 328 1.13 -29.54 -9.86
CA THR A 328 -0.27 -29.31 -10.25
C THR A 328 -0.79 -27.98 -9.73
N PHE A 329 -0.28 -27.49 -8.60
CA PHE A 329 -0.51 -26.13 -8.14
C PHE A 329 0.21 -25.18 -9.10
N ARG A 330 -0.55 -24.37 -9.82
CA ARG A 330 -0.02 -23.39 -10.77
C ARG A 330 -0.98 -22.23 -10.88
N GLY A 331 -0.47 -21.12 -11.40
CA GLY A 331 -1.24 -19.93 -11.67
C GLY A 331 -0.86 -18.80 -10.72
N THR A 332 -1.26 -17.61 -11.12
CA THR A 332 -0.91 -16.38 -10.42
C THR A 332 -2.19 -15.63 -10.11
N VAL A 333 -2.44 -15.39 -8.82
CA VAL A 333 -3.48 -14.45 -8.38
C VAL A 333 -2.92 -13.06 -8.54
N GLU A 334 -3.59 -12.19 -9.28
CA GLU A 334 -3.30 -10.77 -9.42
C GLU A 334 -4.41 -9.96 -8.75
N SER A 335 -4.05 -8.82 -8.16
CA SER A 335 -4.96 -7.90 -7.49
C SER A 335 -4.60 -6.47 -7.86
N ASN A 336 -5.60 -5.59 -7.98
CA ASN A 336 -5.37 -4.16 -8.09
C ASN A 336 -5.02 -3.52 -6.74
N PHE A 337 -5.01 -4.26 -5.63
CA PHE A 337 -4.45 -3.86 -4.32
C PHE A 337 -3.35 -4.83 -3.87
N LYS A 338 -2.48 -4.37 -2.96
CA LYS A 338 -1.44 -5.21 -2.34
C LYS A 338 -2.07 -6.40 -1.63
N ILE A 339 -1.72 -7.62 -2.06
CA ILE A 339 -2.07 -8.88 -1.40
C ILE A 339 -1.15 -9.02 -0.18
N ILE A 340 -1.76 -8.89 1.00
CA ILE A 340 -1.09 -8.97 2.29
C ILE A 340 -0.83 -10.43 2.64
N LEU A 341 -1.87 -11.27 2.55
CA LEU A 341 -1.80 -12.72 2.78
C LEU A 341 -2.46 -13.46 1.62
N ALA A 342 -1.96 -14.65 1.32
CA ALA A 342 -2.62 -15.61 0.44
C ALA A 342 -2.70 -16.97 1.13
N THR A 343 -3.92 -17.42 1.42
CA THR A 343 -4.17 -18.71 2.09
C THR A 343 -4.72 -19.71 1.10
N SER A 344 -3.96 -20.76 0.87
CA SER A 344 -4.32 -21.88 0.00
C SER A 344 -4.75 -23.07 0.87
N THR A 345 -5.90 -23.67 0.59
CA THR A 345 -6.49 -24.76 1.37
C THR A 345 -6.93 -25.90 0.46
N LEU A 346 -6.62 -27.13 0.83
CA LEU A 346 -7.10 -28.35 0.19
C LEU A 346 -7.95 -29.14 1.18
N THR A 347 -9.18 -29.49 0.79
CA THR A 347 -10.10 -30.32 1.58
C THR A 347 -10.51 -31.58 0.85
N ASP A 348 -10.88 -32.63 1.59
CA ASP A 348 -11.58 -33.79 1.05
C ASP A 348 -13.09 -33.53 0.84
N ASP A 349 -13.79 -34.54 0.31
CA ASP A 349 -15.24 -34.55 0.06
C ASP A 349 -16.11 -34.37 1.32
N SER A 350 -15.53 -34.69 2.48
CA SER A 350 -16.15 -34.60 3.80
C SER A 350 -15.91 -33.23 4.43
N GLY A 351 -15.12 -32.36 3.77
CA GLY A 351 -14.76 -31.03 4.23
C GLY A 351 -13.57 -30.99 5.19
N ASN A 352 -12.84 -32.10 5.38
CA ASN A 352 -11.66 -32.12 6.23
C ASN A 352 -10.49 -31.42 5.53
N VAL A 353 -9.79 -30.54 6.24
CA VAL A 353 -8.61 -29.85 5.73
C VAL A 353 -7.42 -30.81 5.71
N LEU A 354 -6.88 -31.07 4.52
CA LEU A 354 -5.72 -31.92 4.29
C LEU A 354 -4.42 -31.12 4.20
N PHE A 355 -4.52 -29.89 3.71
CA PHE A 355 -3.40 -28.97 3.57
C PHE A 355 -3.88 -27.53 3.68
N THR A 356 -3.13 -26.72 4.41
CA THR A 356 -3.29 -25.27 4.48
C THR A 356 -1.91 -24.64 4.43
N HIS A 357 -1.75 -23.61 3.61
CA HIS A 357 -0.56 -22.77 3.59
C HIS A 357 -0.94 -21.31 3.43
N THR A 358 -0.32 -20.44 4.25
CA THR A 358 -0.48 -19.00 4.17
C THR A 358 0.85 -18.37 3.80
N ALA A 359 0.89 -17.71 2.65
CA ALA A 359 2.00 -16.91 2.19
C ALA A 359 1.79 -15.42 2.52
N THR A 360 2.87 -14.64 2.56
CA THR A 360 2.88 -13.18 2.77
C THR A 360 3.49 -12.47 1.55
N PRO A 361 2.80 -12.39 0.40
CA PRO A 361 3.41 -11.90 -0.84
C PRO A 361 3.79 -10.42 -0.77
N GLU A 362 3.02 -9.62 -0.02
CA GLU A 362 3.15 -8.17 0.07
C GLU A 362 3.33 -7.46 -1.29
N GLY A 363 2.61 -7.95 -2.30
CA GLY A 363 2.68 -7.44 -3.66
C GLY A 363 1.35 -7.56 -4.38
N MET A 364 1.32 -7.13 -5.64
CA MET A 364 0.10 -7.17 -6.47
C MET A 364 -0.19 -8.57 -7.02
N SER A 365 0.67 -9.55 -6.73
CA SER A 365 0.57 -10.90 -7.27
C SER A 365 1.04 -11.98 -6.30
N TYR A 366 0.44 -13.16 -6.40
CA TYR A 366 0.82 -14.37 -5.68
C TYR A 366 0.94 -15.56 -6.64
N ASP A 367 2.11 -16.20 -6.71
CA ASP A 367 2.36 -17.40 -7.52
C ASP A 367 2.21 -18.67 -6.65
N MET A 368 1.26 -19.52 -7.03
CA MET A 368 0.94 -20.76 -6.31
C MET A 368 1.93 -21.90 -6.57
N THR A 369 2.92 -21.71 -7.45
CA THR A 369 3.83 -22.79 -7.86
C THR A 369 4.67 -23.33 -6.71
N GLU A 370 4.95 -22.49 -5.69
CA GLU A 370 5.69 -22.89 -4.48
C GLU A 370 5.00 -24.03 -3.71
N LEU A 371 3.67 -24.13 -3.79
CA LEU A 371 2.88 -25.14 -3.08
C LEU A 371 3.26 -26.56 -3.49
N ASN A 372 3.77 -26.77 -4.71
CA ASN A 372 4.24 -28.09 -5.16
C ASN A 372 5.46 -28.60 -4.38
N SER A 373 6.20 -27.71 -3.70
CA SER A 373 7.30 -28.10 -2.82
C SER A 373 6.83 -28.44 -1.40
N LEU A 374 5.62 -28.01 -1.04
CA LEU A 374 5.05 -28.13 0.29
C LEU A 374 4.07 -29.29 0.40
N PHE A 375 3.42 -29.67 -0.70
CA PHE A 375 2.45 -30.75 -0.72
C PHE A 375 2.51 -31.57 -2.02
N ASP A 376 2.61 -32.89 -1.88
CA ASP A 376 2.55 -33.83 -3.00
C ASP A 376 1.17 -34.51 -3.06
N LEU A 377 0.38 -34.19 -4.08
CA LEU A 377 -0.95 -34.77 -4.30
C LEU A 377 -0.91 -36.29 -4.48
N LYS A 378 0.24 -36.89 -4.84
CA LYS A 378 0.36 -38.35 -4.95
C LYS A 378 0.18 -39.07 -3.61
N THR A 379 0.22 -38.34 -2.51
CA THR A 379 -0.06 -38.88 -1.17
C THR A 379 -1.55 -39.12 -0.93
N LEU A 380 -2.41 -38.58 -1.78
CA LEU A 380 -3.86 -38.70 -1.67
C LEU A 380 -4.37 -39.97 -2.37
N GLY A 381 -5.42 -40.57 -1.80
CA GLY A 381 -6.14 -41.67 -2.42
C GLY A 381 -7.13 -41.20 -3.49
N ALA A 382 -7.76 -42.14 -4.19
CA ALA A 382 -8.86 -41.82 -5.09
C ALA A 382 -10.02 -41.17 -4.32
N GLY A 383 -10.59 -40.10 -4.86
CA GLY A 383 -11.66 -39.33 -4.21
C GLY A 383 -11.81 -37.92 -4.76
N SER A 384 -12.79 -37.20 -4.21
CA SER A 384 -13.08 -35.80 -4.55
C SER A 384 -12.39 -34.85 -3.58
N TYR A 385 -11.81 -33.78 -4.11
CA TYR A 385 -11.07 -32.80 -3.34
C TYR A 385 -11.37 -31.38 -3.81
N THR A 386 -11.39 -30.41 -2.90
CA THR A 386 -11.57 -28.99 -3.21
C THR A 386 -10.31 -28.22 -2.85
N PHE A 387 -9.71 -27.56 -3.83
CA PHE A 387 -8.63 -26.59 -3.64
C PHE A 387 -9.19 -25.17 -3.73
N SER A 388 -8.93 -24.36 -2.70
CA SER A 388 -9.34 -22.96 -2.65
C SER A 388 -8.16 -22.05 -2.33
N VAL A 389 -8.24 -20.81 -2.83
CA VAL A 389 -7.29 -19.75 -2.52
C VAL A 389 -8.07 -18.53 -2.07
N LYS A 390 -7.66 -18.00 -0.94
CA LYS A 390 -8.15 -16.74 -0.40
C LYS A 390 -7.04 -15.70 -0.40
N ALA A 391 -7.34 -14.50 -0.86
CA ALA A 391 -6.45 -13.35 -0.80
C ALA A 391 -6.94 -12.39 0.28
N THR A 392 -6.04 -11.93 1.15
CA THR A 392 -6.31 -10.85 2.11
C THR A 392 -5.67 -9.58 1.59
N ILE A 393 -6.48 -8.53 1.44
CA ILE A 393 -6.05 -7.15 1.16
C ILE A 393 -6.55 -6.24 2.29
N GLY A 394 -6.32 -4.93 2.22
CA GLY A 394 -6.72 -4.02 3.30
C GLY A 394 -8.23 -3.91 3.56
N PHE A 395 -9.08 -4.38 2.62
CA PHE A 395 -10.54 -4.43 2.77
C PHE A 395 -11.07 -5.74 3.35
N GLY A 396 -10.24 -6.77 3.50
CA GLY A 396 -10.66 -8.07 4.03
C GLY A 396 -10.08 -9.27 3.28
N GLU A 397 -10.64 -10.43 3.59
CA GLU A 397 -10.32 -11.72 2.97
C GLU A 397 -11.38 -12.07 1.91
N PHE A 398 -10.92 -12.47 0.72
CA PHE A 398 -11.76 -12.82 -0.41
C PHE A 398 -11.37 -14.20 -0.94
N GLU A 399 -12.34 -15.08 -1.16
CA GLU A 399 -12.11 -16.30 -1.94
C GLU A 399 -11.97 -15.91 -3.41
N VAL A 400 -10.74 -16.03 -3.93
CA VAL A 400 -10.41 -15.63 -5.32
C VAL A 400 -10.41 -16.83 -6.26
N TYR A 401 -10.25 -18.03 -5.72
CA TYR A 401 -10.23 -19.28 -6.46
C TYR A 401 -10.87 -20.41 -5.66
N SER A 402 -11.65 -21.23 -6.32
CA SER A 402 -12.08 -22.53 -5.79
C SER A 402 -12.28 -23.50 -6.95
N LEU A 403 -11.77 -24.72 -6.79
CA LEU A 403 -11.87 -25.78 -7.77
C LEU A 403 -12.00 -27.13 -7.09
N THR A 404 -13.01 -27.89 -7.49
CA THR A 404 -13.14 -29.30 -7.12
C THR A 404 -12.57 -30.19 -8.23
N PHE A 405 -11.85 -31.25 -7.85
CA PHE A 405 -11.25 -32.23 -8.76
C PHE A 405 -11.29 -33.64 -8.17
N GLU A 406 -11.14 -34.64 -9.03
CA GLU A 406 -11.11 -36.06 -8.67
C GLU A 406 -9.71 -36.62 -8.92
N LEU A 407 -9.26 -37.56 -8.08
CA LEU A 407 -8.00 -38.32 -8.25
C LEU A 407 -8.22 -39.79 -8.58
#